data_AF-A0A838Z4D6-F1
#
_entry.id   AF-A0A838Z4D6-F1
#
_cell.length_a   1.000
_cell.length_b   1.000
_cell.length_c   1.000
_cell.angle_alpha   90.00
_cell.angle_beta   90.00
_cell.angle_gamma   90.00
#
_symmetry.space_group_name_H-M   'P 1'
#
loop_
_entity.id
_entity.type
_entity.pdbx_description
1 polymer ?
#
loop_
_entity_poly.entity_id
_entity_poly.type
_entity_poly.pdbx_seq_one_letter_code
_entity_poly.pdbx_strand_id
1 'polypeptide(L)' 'MKEELTTKIHSEFTVSKEIDERNRVWTLLSECDRRNMLPKELIGVYGLSMEQIEKHQNSYLENK' A
#
# COMPACT_ATOMS: atom_id res chain seq x y z
N MET A 1 -30.99 -11.57 33.21
CA MET A 1 -29.62 -11.47 32.70
C MET A 1 -29.51 -12.34 31.46
N LYS A 2 -29.45 -11.72 30.28
CA LYS A 2 -28.96 -12.36 29.05
C LYS A 2 -27.77 -11.51 28.63
N GLU A 3 -26.57 -11.96 28.96
CA GLU A 3 -25.33 -11.37 28.48
C GLU A 3 -25.21 -11.73 26.99
N GLU A 4 -25.78 -10.89 26.13
CA GLU A 4 -25.47 -10.92 24.71
C GLU A 4 -24.13 -10.20 24.50
N LEU A 5 -23.07 -11.00 24.64
CA LEU A 5 -21.71 -10.75 24.13
C LEU A 5 -21.78 -10.53 22.62
N THR A 6 -22.19 -9.33 22.23
CA THR A 6 -22.18 -8.82 20.86
C THR A 6 -21.67 -7.40 21.00
N THR A 7 -20.41 -7.11 20.67
CA THR A 7 -20.02 -6.98 19.28
C THR A 7 -18.49 -7.00 19.18
N LYS A 8 -17.99 -8.08 18.54
CA LYS A 8 -16.86 -8.12 17.59
C LYS A 8 -15.76 -7.08 17.81
N ILE A 9 -14.69 -7.54 18.45
CA ILE A 9 -13.28 -7.32 18.07
C ILE A 9 -13.14 -6.22 17.01
N HIS A 10 -13.03 -4.97 17.45
CA HIS A 10 -12.36 -3.94 16.66
C HIS A 10 -10.87 -4.29 16.74
N SER A 11 -10.46 -5.35 16.03
CA SER A 11 -9.04 -5.56 15.75
C SER A 11 -8.69 -4.41 14.84
N GLU A 12 -8.14 -3.35 15.43
CA GLU A 12 -7.42 -2.33 14.68
C GLU A 12 -6.33 -3.08 13.91
N PHE A 13 -6.63 -3.44 12.66
CA PHE A 13 -5.68 -4.09 11.75
C PHE A 13 -4.65 -3.04 11.40
N THR A 14 -3.72 -2.82 12.32
CA THR A 14 -2.57 -1.96 12.11
C THR A 14 -1.65 -2.72 11.17
N VAL A 15 -1.85 -2.48 9.88
CA VAL A 15 -0.88 -2.85 8.85
C VAL A 15 0.45 -2.23 9.30
N SER A 16 1.52 -3.03 9.35
CA SER A 16 2.83 -2.46 9.68
C SER A 16 3.13 -1.34 8.69
N LYS A 17 3.79 -0.28 9.14
CA LYS A 17 4.12 0.88 8.29
C LYS A 17 4.83 0.46 6.99
N GLU A 18 5.63 -0.60 7.07
CA GLU A 18 6.32 -1.18 5.92
C GLU A 18 5.37 -1.88 4.93
N ILE A 19 4.36 -2.60 5.40
CA ILE A 19 3.36 -3.22 4.51
C ILE A 19 2.50 -2.14 3.86
N ASP A 20 2.13 -1.08 4.59
CA ASP A 20 1.40 0.07 4.04
C ASP A 20 2.21 0.78 2.94
N GLU A 21 3.47 1.09 3.24
CA GLU A 21 4.42 1.69 2.28
C GLU A 21 4.53 0.83 1.02
N ARG A 22 4.77 -0.48 1.16
CA ARG A 22 4.85 -1.41 0.03
C ARG A 22 3.56 -1.40 -0.79
N ASN A 23 2.39 -1.51 -0.15
CA ASN A 23 1.11 -1.56 -0.84
C ASN A 23 0.84 -0.26 -1.61
N ARG A 24 1.24 0.90 -1.07
CA ARG A 24 1.15 2.19 -1.75
C ARG A 24 2.09 2.26 -2.95
N VAL A 25 3.33 1.79 -2.82
CA VAL A 25 4.28 1.70 -3.96
C VAL A 25 3.71 0.80 -5.06
N TRP A 26 3.19 -0.37 -4.70
CA TRP A 26 2.61 -1.30 -5.68
C TRP A 26 1.40 -0.69 -6.40
N THR A 27 0.52 -0.02 -5.66
CA THR A 27 -0.63 0.69 -6.26
C THR A 27 -0.16 1.77 -7.25
N LEU A 28 0.85 2.56 -6.88
CA LEU A 28 1.43 3.57 -7.76
C LEU A 28 2.01 2.93 -9.03
N LEU A 29 2.77 1.83 -8.92
CA LEU A 29 3.40 1.18 -10.07
C LEU A 29 2.36 0.53 -11.00
N SER A 30 1.31 -0.09 -10.46
CA SER A 30 0.20 -0.61 -11.27
C SER A 30 -0.56 0.50 -12.01
N GLU A 31 -0.75 1.65 -11.38
CA GLU A 31 -1.39 2.80 -12.03
C GLU A 31 -0.49 3.43 -13.12
N CYS A 32 0.83 3.46 -12.90
CA CYS A 32 1.80 3.88 -13.91
C CYS A 32 1.74 2.95 -15.13
N ASP A 33 1.73 1.64 -14.92
CA ASP A 33 1.64 0.63 -15.98
C ASP A 33 0.32 0.78 -16.77
N ARG A 34 -0.80 0.93 -16.06
CA ARG A 34 -2.13 1.11 -16.67
C ARG A 34 -2.24 2.38 -17.51
N ARG A 35 -1.59 3.46 -17.08
CA ARG A 35 -1.67 4.79 -17.72
C ARG A 35 -0.50 5.10 -18.66
N ASN A 36 0.48 4.19 -18.75
CA ASN A 36 1.76 4.41 -19.43
C ASN A 36 2.45 5.72 -18.98
N MET A 37 2.53 5.89 -17.65
CA MET A 37 3.13 7.07 -16.99
C MET A 37 4.37 6.68 -16.18
N LEU A 38 5.18 7.66 -15.82
CA LEU A 38 6.35 7.45 -14.96
C LEU A 38 5.98 7.60 -13.47
N PRO A 39 6.58 6.80 -12.58
CA PRO A 39 6.35 6.88 -11.12
C PRO A 39 6.46 8.29 -10.53
N LYS A 40 7.46 9.06 -10.99
CA LYS A 40 7.70 10.45 -10.58
C LYS A 40 6.53 11.40 -10.82
N GLU A 41 5.62 11.07 -11.73
CA GLU A 41 4.46 11.91 -12.06
C GLU A 41 3.32 11.71 -11.07
N LEU A 42 3.24 10.54 -10.42
CA LEU A 42 2.19 10.19 -9.47
C LEU A 42 2.68 10.18 -8.02
N ILE A 43 3.99 10.28 -7.78
CA ILE A 43 4.61 10.10 -6.47
C ILE A 43 4.03 10.99 -5.36
N GLY A 44 3.72 12.25 -5.68
CA GLY A 44 3.11 13.20 -4.75
C GLY A 44 1.67 12.84 -4.37
N VAL A 45 0.90 12.24 -5.29
CA VAL A 45 -0.49 11.79 -5.05
C VAL A 45 -0.51 10.66 -4.02
N TYR A 46 0.47 9.78 -4.10
CA TYR A 46 0.59 8.63 -3.20
C TYR A 46 1.39 8.92 -1.94
N GLY A 47 1.92 10.15 -1.76
CA GLY A 47 2.70 10.55 -0.59
C GLY A 47 3.95 9.69 -0.36
N LEU A 48 4.64 9.32 -1.44
CA LEU A 48 5.84 8.49 -1.41
C LEU A 48 7.09 9.31 -1.74
N SER A 49 8.28 8.76 -1.46
CA SER A 49 9.57 9.23 -1.94
C SER A 49 10.13 8.28 -3.00
N MET A 50 11.07 8.76 -3.81
CA MET A 50 11.72 7.90 -4.82
C MET A 50 12.47 6.75 -4.15
N GLU A 51 13.06 6.98 -2.97
CA GLU A 51 13.73 5.94 -2.18
C GLU A 51 12.77 4.80 -1.79
N GLN A 52 11.54 5.13 -1.37
CA GLN A 52 10.53 4.12 -1.03
C GLN A 52 10.12 3.29 -2.27
N ILE A 53 10.04 3.94 -3.43
CA ILE A 53 9.77 3.25 -4.70
C ILE A 53 10.93 2.32 -5.03
N GLU A 54 12.17 2.80 -4.98
CA GLU A 54 13.37 1.99 -5.27
C GLU A 54 13.51 0.78 -4.34
N LYS A 55 13.17 0.96 -3.06
CA LYS A 55 13.16 -0.11 -2.06
C LYS A 55 12.15 -1.21 -2.38
N HIS A 56 10.95 -0.85 -2.85
CA HIS A 56 9.84 -1.80 -3.00
C HIS A 56 9.52 -2.20 -4.46
N GLN A 57 10.10 -1.54 -5.47
CA GLN A 57 9.83 -1.84 -6.89
C GLN A 57 10.20 -3.27 -7.30
N ASN A 58 11.31 -3.81 -6.78
CA ASN A 58 11.74 -5.16 -7.13
C ASN A 58 10.72 -6.20 -6.65
N SER A 59 10.21 -6.03 -5.42
CA SER A 59 9.15 -6.89 -4.87
C SER A 59 7.86 -6.82 -5.69
N TYR A 60 7.55 -5.66 -6.29
CA TYR A 60 6.41 -5.54 -7.20
C TYR A 60 6.63 -6.33 -8.49
N LEU A 61 7.80 -6.18 -9.12
CA LEU A 61 8.13 -6.84 -10.38
C LEU A 61 8.19 -8.37 -10.25
N GLU A 62 8.63 -8.89 -9.10
CA GLU A 62 8.66 -10.33 -8.82
C GLU A 62 7.27 -10.94 -8.62
N ASN A 63 6.27 -10.14 -8.26
CA ASN A 63 4.90 -10.58 -7.94
C ASN A 63 3.86 -10.13 -9.00
N LYS A 64 4.30 -9.52 -10.10
CA LYS A 64 3.46 -9.09 -11.22
C LYS A 64 3.20 -10.26 -12.17
#